data_AF-A0A1F2S7R0-F1
#
_entry.id   AF-A0A1F2S7R0-F1
#
_cell.length_a   1.000
_cell.length_b   1.000
_cell.length_c   1.000
_cell.angle_alpha   90.00
_cell.angle_beta   90.00
_cell.angle_gamma   90.00
#
_symmetry.space_group_name_H-M   'P 1'
#
loop_
_entity.id
_entity.type
_entity.pdbx_description
1 polymer ?
#
loop_
_entity_poly.entity_id
_entity_poly.type
_entity_poly.pdbx_seq_one_letter_code
_entity_poly.pdbx_strand_id
1 'polypeptide(L)'
;MIVPMSKVQVLGPRRLLPRTLQVLHAAGVLQIRSLPEGPRAALDGDLRRALRVVPLVEAERATERALAEIAGRLQELLVLLPAPDRITGGTDEELPGDVAAPEFASRLEPIEAEVRALSARRDTLQTERDLSARYARLLTALAPLRRALPAGEQVTTLGMLLRRDRAEIPQILEQEVRRMTGGACVLLSGEVDREQIGVLLAVPRDAAPAVSRFLFERGIAEIHLPERYAGQSLLDAMLLLTRRIQELPGEIREVEDGLMAISRRWHRRLAAARQAACRRRTRLAVMASCGETDHAFVIRGWAPAEQCPRLAGTLDAVFEGRVMVVDHAVSAAEYDEVPVVLRNLPYVRAFEPLVGFFAWPRYGSVDPTPLLAGFFPLFFGVMLGDIGFGGLALALALLARVEGWGGEMGRRLTTVALASSMSAIGFGVLFGELFGALGEPLGLHPVLFDRRTAALSFLGMTLVLGVCHIVIGIGLALGNALRHGRGREALARAVTLGLLAAALAAGLAHTGYVASAVERPALMVLAVLAVATVLLGGALAAIELVSTLGNILSYARLMALGTASVMLAEVANRMVEIFSSPAVGLAAAVTLHAVNFAMGLFSPTIQALRLHYVEFFDKFFEGGGRPYEPFALTT
;
A
#
# COMPACT_ATOMS: atom_id res chain seq x y z
N MET A 1 5.79 21.41 -7.60
CA MET A 1 5.48 22.29 -8.77
C MET A 1 5.53 21.46 -10.04
N ILE A 2 4.62 21.68 -11.00
CA ILE A 2 4.68 21.02 -12.31
C ILE A 2 5.88 21.53 -13.11
N VAL A 3 6.69 20.63 -13.67
CA VAL A 3 7.84 20.98 -14.53
C VAL A 3 7.35 21.33 -15.94
N PRO A 4 7.86 22.38 -16.58
CA PRO A 4 7.54 22.68 -17.97
C PRO A 4 8.03 21.57 -18.90
N MET A 5 7.15 21.14 -19.81
CA MET A 5 7.42 20.11 -20.81
C MET A 5 7.53 20.73 -22.20
N SER A 6 8.27 20.07 -23.08
CA SER A 6 8.35 20.38 -24.51
C SER A 6 7.93 19.18 -25.36
N LYS A 7 7.35 19.45 -26.53
CA LYS A 7 7.02 18.45 -27.54
C LYS A 7 8.26 18.17 -28.37
N VAL A 8 8.85 16.98 -28.23
CA VAL A 8 10.12 16.64 -28.86
C VAL A 8 9.91 15.71 -30.06
N GLN A 9 10.57 16.04 -31.17
CA GLN A 9 10.69 15.19 -32.35
C GLN A 9 12.17 14.86 -32.57
N VAL A 10 12.50 13.58 -32.75
CA VAL A 10 13.86 13.14 -33.08
C VAL A 10 13.84 12.53 -34.47
N LEU A 11 14.73 13.02 -35.33
CA LEU A 11 14.74 12.78 -36.78
C LEU A 11 16.13 12.28 -37.19
N GLY A 12 16.21 11.30 -38.09
CA GLY A 12 17.49 10.85 -38.64
C GLY A 12 17.36 9.75 -39.70
N PRO A 13 18.47 9.33 -40.34
CA PRO A 13 18.48 8.24 -41.31
C PRO A 13 17.97 6.92 -40.72
N ARG A 14 17.09 6.21 -41.44
CA ARG A 14 16.42 4.96 -41.01
C ARG A 14 17.39 3.94 -40.38
N ARG A 15 18.56 3.75 -41.00
CA ARG A 15 19.64 2.86 -40.52
C ARG A 15 20.17 3.16 -39.11
N LEU A 16 19.95 4.37 -38.58
CA LEU A 16 20.39 4.79 -37.25
C LEU A 16 19.31 4.62 -36.18
N LEU A 17 18.07 4.24 -36.52
CA LEU A 17 16.96 4.09 -35.56
C LEU A 17 17.31 3.16 -34.38
N PRO A 18 17.86 1.94 -34.56
CA PRO A 18 18.15 1.05 -33.43
C PRO A 18 19.22 1.59 -32.48
N ARG A 19 20.23 2.31 -33.02
CA ARG A 19 21.29 2.96 -32.22
C ARG A 19 20.76 4.23 -31.54
N THR A 20 19.85 4.96 -32.18
CA THR A 20 19.20 6.15 -31.61
C THR A 20 18.34 5.74 -30.41
N LEU A 21 17.53 4.69 -30.54
CA LEU A 21 16.74 4.14 -29.44
C LEU A 21 17.62 3.68 -28.26
N GLN A 22 18.83 3.17 -28.50
CA GLN A 22 19.77 2.85 -27.41
C GLN A 22 20.23 4.11 -26.65
N VAL A 23 20.61 5.18 -27.36
CA VAL A 23 21.04 6.45 -26.73
C VAL A 23 19.88 7.12 -25.99
N LEU A 24 18.69 7.14 -26.58
CA LEU A 24 17.48 7.65 -25.94
C LEU A 24 17.12 6.86 -24.66
N HIS A 25 17.24 5.53 -24.69
CA HIS A 25 16.95 4.68 -23.54
C HIS A 25 17.96 4.86 -22.40
N ALA A 26 19.23 5.07 -22.74
CA ALA A 26 20.29 5.37 -21.79
C ALA A 26 20.17 6.78 -21.20
N ALA A 27 19.67 7.76 -21.98
CA ALA A 27 19.40 9.10 -21.49
C ALA A 27 18.21 9.14 -20.52
N GLY A 28 17.12 8.42 -20.82
CA GLY A 28 15.93 8.36 -19.96
C GLY A 28 15.15 9.68 -19.88
N VAL A 29 15.23 10.52 -20.92
CA VAL A 29 14.68 11.90 -20.95
C VAL A 29 13.42 12.04 -21.83
N LEU A 30 13.07 11.04 -22.64
CA LEU A 30 11.99 11.15 -23.62
C LEU A 30 10.88 10.13 -23.30
N GLN A 31 9.65 10.57 -23.03
CA GLN A 31 8.48 9.72 -23.06
C GLN A 31 7.98 9.63 -24.51
N ILE A 32 8.21 8.49 -25.15
CA ILE A 32 7.84 8.28 -26.55
C ILE A 32 6.32 8.04 -26.66
N ARG A 33 5.69 8.66 -27.66
CA ARG A 33 4.28 8.50 -28.01
C ARG A 33 4.19 7.81 -29.37
N SER A 34 3.22 6.92 -29.53
CA SER A 34 2.82 6.44 -30.85
C SER A 34 2.41 7.62 -31.74
N LEU A 35 2.66 7.49 -33.04
CA LEU A 35 2.14 8.43 -34.02
C LEU A 35 0.60 8.34 -34.04
N PRO A 36 -0.11 9.47 -34.01
CA PRO A 36 -1.56 9.46 -33.98
C PRO A 36 -2.15 8.98 -35.30
N GLU A 37 -2.88 7.86 -35.25
CA GLU A 37 -3.82 7.45 -36.29
C GLU A 37 -5.03 8.38 -36.28
N GLY A 38 -4.91 9.58 -36.87
CA GLY A 38 -6.03 10.51 -36.87
C GLY A 38 -5.85 11.80 -37.68
N PRO A 39 -6.94 12.37 -38.24
CA PRO A 39 -6.89 13.50 -39.15
C PRO A 39 -6.47 14.84 -38.53
N ARG A 40 -6.26 14.92 -37.21
CA ARG A 40 -5.95 16.18 -36.48
C ARG A 40 -4.46 16.49 -36.29
N ALA A 41 -3.55 15.55 -36.54
CA ALA A 41 -2.12 15.80 -36.37
C ALA A 41 -1.55 16.58 -37.55
N ALA A 42 -1.31 17.88 -37.39
CA ALA A 42 -0.72 18.74 -38.42
C ALA A 42 0.62 18.14 -38.92
N LEU A 43 0.54 17.58 -40.12
CA LEU A 43 1.58 17.00 -40.96
C LEU A 43 1.04 17.24 -42.37
N ASP A 44 1.83 17.86 -43.24
CA ASP A 44 1.40 18.11 -44.62
C ASP A 44 0.93 16.82 -45.29
N GLY A 45 -0.04 16.96 -46.20
CA GLY A 45 -0.80 15.84 -46.75
C GLY A 45 0.03 14.79 -47.50
N ASP A 46 1.27 15.10 -47.85
CA ASP A 46 2.25 14.19 -48.45
C ASP A 46 3.06 13.42 -47.38
N LEU A 47 3.46 14.09 -46.29
CA LEU A 47 4.16 13.47 -45.15
C LEU A 47 3.30 12.39 -44.48
N ARG A 48 1.98 12.59 -44.39
CA ARG A 48 1.04 11.55 -43.92
C ARG A 48 0.92 10.33 -44.83
N ARG A 49 1.22 10.44 -46.13
CA ARG A 49 1.22 9.32 -47.08
C ARG A 49 2.56 8.57 -47.10
N ALA A 50 3.65 9.25 -46.74
CA ALA A 50 4.99 8.68 -46.69
C ALA A 50 5.38 8.07 -45.32
N LEU A 51 4.84 8.59 -44.20
CA LEU A 51 5.09 7.99 -42.88
C LEU A 51 4.32 6.68 -42.72
N ARG A 52 5.04 5.62 -42.36
CA ARG A 52 4.48 4.35 -41.89
C ARG A 52 4.93 4.15 -40.45
N VAL A 53 4.07 3.57 -39.62
CA VAL A 53 4.50 3.03 -38.33
C VAL A 53 5.46 1.87 -38.62
N VAL A 54 6.60 1.79 -37.93
CA VAL A 54 7.59 0.72 -38.15
C VAL A 54 6.90 -0.63 -37.90
N PRO A 55 6.70 -1.47 -38.94
CA PRO A 55 6.04 -2.74 -38.75
C PRO A 55 7.03 -3.72 -38.12
N LEU A 56 6.82 -4.10 -36.85
CA LEU A 56 7.60 -5.18 -36.24
C LEU A 56 7.52 -6.42 -37.13
N VAL A 57 8.66 -6.81 -37.69
CA VAL A 57 8.81 -8.00 -38.54
C VAL A 57 8.48 -9.24 -37.69
N GLU A 58 8.02 -10.33 -38.30
CA GLU A 58 7.66 -11.54 -37.56
C GLU A 58 8.80 -12.08 -36.68
N ALA A 59 10.05 -11.97 -37.14
CA ALA A 59 11.25 -12.27 -36.36
C ALA A 59 11.43 -11.36 -35.13
N GLU A 60 11.07 -10.08 -35.22
CA GLU A 60 11.15 -9.12 -34.10
C GLU A 60 10.04 -9.39 -33.08
N ARG A 61 8.83 -9.74 -33.54
CA ARG A 61 7.72 -10.19 -32.67
C ARG A 61 8.06 -11.50 -31.96
N ALA A 62 8.69 -12.45 -32.65
CA ALA A 62 9.20 -13.68 -32.04
C ALA A 62 10.28 -13.38 -30.98
N THR A 63 11.21 -12.46 -31.29
CA THR A 63 12.23 -11.99 -30.34
C THR A 63 11.59 -11.32 -29.11
N GLU A 64 10.56 -10.49 -29.29
CA GLU A 64 9.85 -9.83 -28.19
C GLU A 64 9.18 -10.84 -27.25
N ARG A 65 8.51 -11.87 -27.81
CA ARG A 65 7.90 -12.96 -27.04
C ARG A 65 8.93 -13.75 -26.25
N ALA A 66 10.03 -14.17 -26.88
CA ALA A 66 11.12 -14.90 -26.22
C ALA A 66 11.73 -14.08 -25.06
N LEU A 67 11.95 -12.77 -25.26
CA LEU A 67 12.42 -11.87 -24.21
C LEU A 67 11.40 -11.68 -23.07
N ALA A 68 10.10 -11.72 -23.36
CA ALA A 68 9.06 -11.65 -22.34
C ALA A 68 9.02 -12.92 -21.48
N GLU A 69 9.11 -14.10 -22.12
CA GLU A 69 9.16 -15.40 -21.45
C GLU A 69 10.39 -15.54 -20.56
N ILE A 70 11.58 -15.23 -21.09
CA ILE A 70 12.85 -15.30 -20.34
C ILE A 70 12.85 -14.30 -19.18
N ALA A 71 12.32 -13.08 -19.36
CA ALA A 71 12.17 -12.12 -18.27
C ALA A 71 11.22 -12.62 -17.16
N GLY A 72 10.18 -13.37 -17.52
CA GLY A 72 9.26 -14.04 -16.58
C GLY A 72 9.97 -15.12 -15.76
N ARG A 73 10.62 -16.09 -16.44
CA ARG A 73 11.39 -17.17 -15.80
C ARG A 73 12.47 -16.62 -14.84
N LEU A 74 13.20 -15.60 -15.26
CA LEU A 74 14.19 -14.93 -14.42
C LEU A 74 13.57 -14.20 -13.21
N GLN A 75 12.37 -13.64 -13.35
CA GLN A 75 11.66 -13.02 -12.24
C GLN A 75 11.19 -14.05 -11.20
N GLU A 76 10.67 -15.20 -11.62
CA GLU A 76 10.30 -16.30 -10.72
C GLU A 76 11.50 -16.78 -9.89
N LEU A 77 12.64 -17.01 -10.54
CA LEU A 77 13.87 -17.44 -9.85
C LEU A 77 14.37 -16.42 -8.83
N LEU A 78 14.28 -15.12 -9.14
CA LEU A 78 14.66 -14.05 -8.21
C LEU A 78 13.70 -13.91 -7.02
N VAL A 79 12.46 -14.40 -7.12
CA VAL A 79 11.50 -14.46 -6.00
C VAL A 79 11.74 -15.68 -5.12
N LEU A 80 12.18 -16.81 -5.68
CA LEU A 80 12.50 -18.02 -4.93
C LEU A 80 13.84 -17.93 -4.18
N LEU A 81 14.79 -17.12 -4.67
CA LEU A 81 16.12 -16.95 -4.08
C LEU A 81 16.13 -15.85 -3.00
N PRO A 82 16.72 -16.10 -1.80
CA PRO A 82 16.86 -15.09 -0.76
C PRO A 82 17.84 -13.97 -1.18
N ALA A 83 17.59 -12.73 -0.74
CA ALA A 83 18.48 -11.60 -1.03
C ALA A 83 19.80 -11.70 -0.22
N PRO A 84 20.98 -11.58 -0.84
CA PRO A 84 22.26 -11.73 -0.14
C PRO A 84 22.76 -10.41 0.49
N ASP A 85 23.19 -10.47 1.76
CA ASP A 85 23.69 -9.29 2.53
C ASP A 85 24.92 -8.61 1.91
N ARG A 86 25.74 -9.37 1.18
CA ARG A 86 26.92 -8.86 0.47
C ARG A 86 26.99 -9.47 -0.93
N ILE A 87 26.97 -8.60 -1.93
CA ILE A 87 27.19 -8.97 -3.33
C ILE A 87 28.70 -9.10 -3.55
N THR A 88 29.26 -10.30 -3.37
CA THR A 88 30.65 -10.59 -3.73
C THR A 88 30.83 -10.50 -5.24
N GLY A 89 31.64 -9.55 -5.70
CA GLY A 89 32.06 -9.45 -7.09
C GLY A 89 33.15 -10.48 -7.40
N GLY A 90 32.95 -11.28 -8.44
CA GLY A 90 33.94 -12.20 -8.99
C GLY A 90 33.89 -12.16 -10.51
N THR A 91 35.03 -11.87 -11.12
CA THR A 91 35.27 -11.89 -12.57
C THR A 91 35.35 -13.32 -13.09
N ASP A 92 34.57 -13.61 -14.13
CA ASP A 92 34.58 -14.80 -15.02
C ASP A 92 34.44 -16.18 -14.31
N GLU A 93 33.57 -17.12 -14.65
CA GLU A 93 32.67 -17.34 -15.80
C GLU A 93 31.25 -17.75 -15.28
N GLU A 94 30.10 -17.56 -15.97
CA GLU A 94 29.71 -16.65 -17.07
C GLU A 94 28.15 -16.56 -17.10
N LEU A 95 27.58 -15.36 -17.23
CA LEU A 95 26.20 -15.05 -17.72
C LEU A 95 26.17 -13.53 -17.97
N PRO A 96 26.51 -13.04 -19.18
CA PRO A 96 25.52 -12.85 -20.25
C PRO A 96 26.02 -13.13 -21.70
N GLY A 97 25.35 -14.03 -22.42
CA GLY A 97 25.29 -14.03 -23.90
C GLY A 97 24.11 -13.18 -24.43
N ASP A 98 23.69 -13.36 -25.69
CA ASP A 98 22.42 -12.77 -26.14
C ASP A 98 21.25 -13.42 -25.40
N VAL A 99 20.57 -12.65 -24.55
CA VAL A 99 19.42 -13.09 -23.74
C VAL A 99 18.20 -13.45 -24.61
N ALA A 100 18.19 -13.12 -25.90
CA ALA A 100 17.20 -13.59 -26.86
C ALA A 100 17.57 -14.92 -27.56
N ALA A 101 18.79 -15.42 -27.42
CA ALA A 101 19.22 -16.66 -28.07
C ALA A 101 18.68 -17.90 -27.32
N PRO A 102 18.34 -18.99 -28.04
CA PRO A 102 17.88 -20.23 -27.41
C PRO A 102 18.96 -20.85 -26.48
N GLU A 103 20.24 -20.58 -26.76
CA GLU A 103 21.40 -20.95 -25.93
C GLU A 103 21.35 -20.33 -24.52
N PHE A 104 20.68 -19.18 -24.34
CA PHE A 104 20.49 -18.61 -23.02
C PHE A 104 19.50 -19.45 -22.19
N ALA A 105 18.44 -19.96 -22.81
CA ALA A 105 17.43 -20.75 -22.13
C ALA A 105 17.98 -22.09 -21.63
N SER A 106 18.77 -22.79 -22.46
CA SER A 106 19.41 -24.06 -22.06
C SER A 106 20.47 -23.89 -20.96
N ARG A 107 21.14 -22.73 -20.89
CA ARG A 107 22.02 -22.37 -19.76
C ARG A 107 21.26 -22.02 -18.47
N LEU A 108 20.00 -21.61 -18.57
CA LEU A 108 19.16 -21.28 -17.42
C LEU A 108 18.49 -22.52 -16.80
N GLU A 109 18.09 -23.49 -17.63
CA GLU A 109 17.43 -24.74 -17.23
C GLU A 109 18.05 -25.49 -16.04
N PRO A 110 19.38 -25.74 -15.95
CA PRO A 110 19.95 -26.45 -14.81
C PRO A 110 19.85 -25.65 -13.50
N ILE A 111 20.03 -24.32 -13.57
CA ILE A 111 19.89 -23.42 -12.40
C ILE A 111 18.42 -23.39 -11.97
N GLU A 112 17.50 -23.34 -12.92
CA GLU A 112 16.07 -23.36 -12.67
C GLU A 112 15.60 -24.67 -12.02
N ALA A 113 16.08 -25.81 -12.51
CA ALA A 113 15.79 -27.12 -11.93
C ALA A 113 16.32 -27.24 -10.49
N GLU A 114 17.55 -26.82 -10.23
CA GLU A 114 18.18 -26.84 -8.89
C GLU A 114 17.41 -25.97 -7.89
N VAL A 115 17.09 -24.72 -8.25
CA VAL A 115 16.33 -23.78 -7.41
C VAL A 115 14.90 -24.29 -7.14
N ARG A 116 14.20 -24.79 -8.17
CA ARG A 116 12.85 -25.34 -8.00
C ARG A 116 12.85 -26.59 -7.12
N ALA A 117 13.84 -27.48 -7.27
CA ALA A 117 13.98 -28.68 -6.43
C ALA A 117 14.25 -28.34 -4.96
N LEU A 118 15.17 -27.42 -4.67
CA LEU A 118 15.46 -26.98 -3.30
C LEU A 118 14.28 -26.23 -2.68
N SER A 119 13.59 -25.34 -3.42
CA SER A 119 12.39 -24.67 -2.92
C SER A 119 11.28 -25.67 -2.59
N ALA A 120 10.98 -26.61 -3.49
CA ALA A 120 9.97 -27.64 -3.24
C ALA A 120 10.34 -28.52 -2.03
N ARG A 121 11.64 -28.82 -1.83
CA ARG A 121 12.13 -29.54 -0.66
C ARG A 121 11.94 -28.74 0.63
N ARG A 122 12.28 -27.44 0.64
CA ARG A 122 12.03 -26.53 1.77
C ARG A 122 10.55 -26.52 2.14
N ASP A 123 9.67 -26.31 1.17
CA ASP A 123 8.22 -26.18 1.39
C ASP A 123 7.61 -27.50 1.92
N THR A 124 8.12 -28.64 1.44
CA THR A 124 7.79 -29.97 1.99
C THR A 124 8.24 -30.12 3.45
N LEU A 125 9.48 -29.74 3.78
CA LEU A 125 10.03 -29.83 5.15
C LEU A 125 9.33 -28.87 6.12
N GLN A 126 8.98 -27.66 5.68
CA GLN A 126 8.20 -26.70 6.46
C GLN A 126 6.79 -27.26 6.75
N THR A 127 6.15 -27.87 5.75
CA THR A 127 4.86 -28.56 5.93
C THR A 127 4.98 -29.75 6.89
N GLU A 128 6.04 -30.57 6.76
CA GLU A 128 6.33 -31.69 7.69
C GLU A 128 6.53 -31.17 9.13
N ARG A 129 7.24 -30.07 9.31
CA ARG A 129 7.45 -29.42 10.61
C ARG A 129 6.15 -28.95 11.23
N ASP A 130 5.31 -28.25 10.48
CA ASP A 130 4.08 -27.65 11.01
C ASP A 130 3.00 -28.71 11.32
N LEU A 131 2.95 -29.78 10.53
CA LEU A 131 2.17 -30.98 10.84
C LEU A 131 2.71 -31.69 12.08
N SER A 132 4.01 -31.97 12.14
CA SER A 132 4.64 -32.68 13.26
C SER A 132 4.46 -31.91 14.58
N ALA A 133 4.68 -30.59 14.57
CA ALA A 133 4.46 -29.72 15.73
C ALA A 133 2.99 -29.63 16.15
N ARG A 134 2.04 -29.85 15.23
CA ARG A 134 0.62 -30.03 15.57
C ARG A 134 0.41 -31.37 16.26
N TYR A 135 0.84 -32.49 15.65
CA TYR A 135 0.71 -33.82 16.23
C TYR A 135 1.39 -33.96 17.60
N ALA A 136 2.59 -33.41 17.79
CA ALA A 136 3.30 -33.48 19.08
C ALA A 136 2.56 -32.73 20.20
N ARG A 137 1.91 -31.59 19.92
CA ARG A 137 1.04 -30.90 20.90
C ARG A 137 -0.15 -31.77 21.30
N LEU A 138 -0.83 -32.36 20.31
CA LEU A 138 -1.96 -33.26 20.54
C LEU A 138 -1.56 -34.49 21.37
N LEU A 139 -0.46 -35.16 21.01
CA LEU A 139 0.04 -36.32 21.73
C LEU A 139 0.52 -35.97 23.15
N THR A 140 1.13 -34.80 23.34
CA THR A 140 1.53 -34.32 24.67
C THR A 140 0.32 -34.09 25.58
N ALA A 141 -0.78 -33.56 25.05
CA ALA A 141 -2.02 -33.39 25.80
C ALA A 141 -2.75 -34.73 26.09
N LEU A 142 -2.61 -35.72 25.22
CA LEU A 142 -3.17 -37.07 25.39
C LEU A 142 -2.30 -37.99 26.27
N ALA A 143 -1.01 -37.67 26.45
CA ALA A 143 -0.06 -38.51 27.20
C ALA A 143 -0.42 -38.76 28.69
N PRO A 144 -0.97 -37.79 29.46
CA PRO A 144 -1.41 -38.03 30.83
C PRO A 144 -2.52 -39.07 30.91
N LEU A 145 -3.49 -39.00 29.98
CA LEU A 145 -4.63 -39.91 29.91
C LEU A 145 -4.16 -41.35 29.65
N ARG A 146 -3.17 -41.56 28.76
CA ARG A 146 -2.68 -42.92 28.47
C ARG A 146 -2.13 -43.64 29.71
N ARG A 147 -1.62 -42.93 30.73
CA ARG A 147 -1.13 -43.58 31.98
C ARG A 147 -2.23 -44.26 32.78
N ALA A 148 -3.51 -43.92 32.56
CA ALA A 148 -4.66 -44.52 33.21
C ALA A 148 -5.33 -45.64 32.38
N LEU A 149 -4.78 -46.00 31.21
CA LEU A 149 -5.25 -47.11 30.39
C LEU A 149 -4.49 -48.42 30.68
N PRO A 150 -5.16 -49.57 30.70
CA PRO A 150 -4.50 -50.86 30.87
C PRO A 150 -3.58 -51.18 29.68
N ALA A 151 -2.32 -51.49 29.98
CA ALA A 151 -1.34 -51.90 28.96
C ALA A 151 -1.42 -53.42 28.74
N GLY A 152 -1.76 -53.84 27.52
CA GLY A 152 -1.80 -55.25 27.14
C GLY A 152 -1.96 -55.42 25.62
N GLU A 153 -1.42 -56.50 25.05
CA GLU A 153 -1.32 -56.68 23.60
C GLU A 153 -2.68 -56.81 22.89
N GLN A 154 -3.74 -57.17 23.62
CA GLN A 154 -5.10 -57.42 23.09
C GLN A 154 -5.98 -56.17 22.96
N VAL A 155 -5.48 -54.99 23.31
CA VAL A 155 -6.25 -53.73 23.33
C VAL A 155 -5.74 -52.76 22.26
N THR A 156 -6.65 -52.19 21.48
CA THR A 156 -6.39 -51.09 20.53
C THR A 156 -6.86 -49.77 21.16
N THR A 157 -6.08 -48.70 21.00
CA THR A 157 -6.45 -47.35 21.46
C THR A 157 -6.74 -46.44 20.28
N LEU A 158 -7.95 -45.89 20.23
CA LEU A 158 -8.42 -44.93 19.23
C LEU A 158 -8.35 -43.53 19.85
N GLY A 159 -7.75 -42.57 19.14
CA GLY A 159 -7.64 -41.17 19.59
C GLY A 159 -8.54 -40.26 18.77
N MET A 160 -9.22 -39.30 19.41
CA MET A 160 -10.08 -38.34 18.71
C MET A 160 -10.02 -36.95 19.37
N LEU A 161 -10.30 -35.92 18.57
CA LEU A 161 -10.46 -34.54 19.04
C LEU A 161 -11.91 -34.11 18.85
N LEU A 162 -12.50 -33.63 19.93
CA LEU A 162 -13.84 -33.07 19.94
C LEU A 162 -13.73 -31.57 20.28
N ARG A 163 -14.51 -30.74 19.61
CA ARG A 163 -14.65 -29.33 20.00
C ARG A 163 -15.37 -29.25 21.35
N ARG A 164 -15.01 -28.26 22.17
CA ARG A 164 -15.51 -28.09 23.54
C ARG A 164 -17.00 -27.75 23.61
N ASP A 165 -17.57 -27.24 22.52
CA ASP A 165 -19.03 -27.09 22.31
C ASP A 165 -19.79 -28.42 22.26
N ARG A 166 -19.08 -29.56 22.21
CA ARG A 166 -19.60 -30.93 22.18
C ARG A 166 -19.18 -31.76 23.40
N ALA A 167 -19.06 -31.12 24.57
CA ALA A 167 -18.62 -31.76 25.82
C ALA A 167 -19.49 -32.93 26.31
N GLU A 168 -20.72 -33.08 25.80
CA GLU A 168 -21.63 -34.20 26.10
C GLU A 168 -21.31 -35.48 25.29
N ILE A 169 -20.67 -35.35 24.12
CA ILE A 169 -20.39 -36.48 23.22
C ILE A 169 -19.55 -37.60 23.88
N PRO A 170 -18.49 -37.34 24.67
CA PRO A 170 -17.70 -38.40 25.30
C PRO A 170 -18.54 -39.37 26.16
N GLN A 171 -19.54 -38.87 26.89
CA GLN A 171 -20.40 -39.71 27.73
C GLN A 171 -21.34 -40.59 26.89
N ILE A 172 -21.94 -40.00 25.83
CA ILE A 172 -22.80 -40.72 24.88
C ILE A 172 -21.98 -41.79 24.14
N LEU A 173 -20.73 -41.47 23.78
CA LEU A 173 -19.81 -42.36 23.10
C LEU A 173 -19.41 -43.55 23.99
N GLU A 174 -19.10 -43.30 25.27
CA GLU A 174 -18.78 -44.37 26.24
C GLU A 174 -19.94 -45.36 26.37
N GLN A 175 -21.19 -44.87 26.48
CA GLN A 175 -22.38 -45.72 26.60
C GLN A 175 -22.60 -46.60 25.36
N GLU A 176 -22.49 -46.05 24.15
CA GLU A 176 -22.73 -46.81 22.92
C GLU A 176 -21.59 -47.79 22.64
N VAL A 177 -20.33 -47.38 22.85
CA VAL A 177 -19.18 -48.28 22.67
C VAL A 177 -19.22 -49.42 23.71
N ARG A 178 -19.61 -49.17 24.97
CA ARG A 178 -19.83 -50.24 25.95
C ARG A 178 -20.87 -51.27 25.50
N ARG A 179 -21.94 -50.85 24.82
CA ARG A 179 -22.93 -51.78 24.23
C ARG A 179 -22.30 -52.63 23.12
N MET A 180 -21.50 -52.02 22.25
CA MET A 180 -20.81 -52.71 21.15
C MET A 180 -19.71 -53.67 21.62
N THR A 181 -19.03 -53.38 22.73
CA THR A 181 -17.90 -54.17 23.25
C THR A 181 -18.26 -55.08 24.43
N GLY A 182 -19.54 -55.27 24.75
CA GLY A 182 -19.97 -56.09 25.89
C GLY A 182 -19.46 -55.60 27.26
N GLY A 183 -19.24 -54.29 27.40
CA GLY A 183 -18.70 -53.65 28.61
C GLY A 183 -17.17 -53.52 28.64
N ALA A 184 -16.44 -54.18 27.74
CA ALA A 184 -14.98 -54.16 27.71
C ALA A 184 -14.38 -52.90 27.02
N CYS A 185 -14.72 -51.69 27.47
CA CYS A 185 -14.05 -50.48 27.00
C CYS A 185 -13.74 -49.47 28.12
N VAL A 186 -12.68 -48.70 27.91
CA VAL A 186 -12.28 -47.58 28.77
C VAL A 186 -12.16 -46.33 27.92
N LEU A 187 -12.97 -45.31 28.24
CA LEU A 187 -12.90 -43.99 27.63
C LEU A 187 -12.28 -43.02 28.64
N LEU A 188 -11.31 -42.23 28.20
CA LEU A 188 -10.72 -41.14 28.97
C LEU A 188 -10.77 -39.86 28.15
N SER A 189 -11.16 -38.76 28.80
CA SER A 189 -11.19 -37.43 28.20
C SER A 189 -10.34 -36.44 29.02
N GLY A 190 -9.79 -35.45 28.34
CA GLY A 190 -9.00 -34.37 28.95
C GLY A 190 -8.97 -33.13 28.08
N GLU A 191 -8.82 -31.96 28.69
CA GLU A 191 -8.70 -30.70 27.94
C GLU A 191 -7.35 -30.63 27.21
N VAL A 192 -7.38 -30.37 25.92
CA VAL A 192 -6.19 -30.25 25.06
C VAL A 192 -5.78 -28.80 24.90
N ASP A 193 -6.76 -27.92 24.69
CA ASP A 193 -6.62 -26.47 24.70
C ASP A 193 -7.95 -25.81 25.13
N ARG A 194 -8.11 -24.50 24.88
CA ARG A 194 -9.33 -23.77 25.28
C ARG A 194 -10.57 -24.14 24.47
N GLU A 195 -10.40 -24.73 23.29
CA GLU A 195 -11.44 -25.02 22.29
C GLU A 195 -11.63 -26.53 22.02
N GLN A 196 -10.68 -27.38 22.42
CA GLN A 196 -10.67 -28.82 22.11
C GLN A 196 -10.50 -29.72 23.34
N ILE A 197 -11.27 -30.82 23.34
CA ILE A 197 -11.18 -31.93 24.28
C ILE A 197 -10.59 -33.13 23.53
N GLY A 198 -9.52 -33.69 24.08
CA GLY A 198 -8.93 -34.93 23.59
C GLY A 198 -9.60 -36.12 24.26
N VAL A 199 -9.96 -37.13 23.47
CA VAL A 199 -10.55 -38.38 23.97
C VAL A 199 -9.73 -39.56 23.47
N LEU A 200 -9.41 -40.47 24.39
CA LEU A 200 -8.78 -41.76 24.14
C LEU A 200 -9.76 -42.86 24.49
N LEU A 201 -9.97 -43.77 23.55
CA LEU A 201 -10.91 -44.88 23.66
C LEU A 201 -10.15 -46.20 23.49
N ALA A 202 -10.06 -46.99 24.55
CA ALA A 202 -9.45 -48.30 24.54
C ALA A 202 -10.53 -49.39 24.38
N VAL A 203 -10.37 -50.23 23.35
CA VAL A 203 -11.30 -51.30 22.96
C VAL A 203 -10.54 -52.59 22.61
N PRO A 204 -11.16 -53.78 22.68
CA PRO A 204 -10.51 -55.03 22.26
C PRO A 204 -10.17 -54.97 20.77
N ARG A 205 -9.06 -55.59 20.37
CA ARG A 205 -8.62 -55.63 18.95
C ARG A 205 -9.74 -56.05 18.00
N ASP A 206 -10.50 -57.07 18.37
CA ASP A 206 -11.57 -57.66 17.56
C ASP A 206 -12.75 -56.70 17.32
N ALA A 207 -12.97 -55.74 18.23
CA ALA A 207 -14.04 -54.76 18.14
C ALA A 207 -13.60 -53.42 17.51
N ALA A 208 -12.30 -53.16 17.41
CA ALA A 208 -11.76 -51.90 16.91
C ALA A 208 -12.26 -51.51 15.49
N PRO A 209 -12.37 -52.42 14.50
CA PRO A 209 -12.89 -52.07 13.17
C PRO A 209 -14.36 -51.63 13.19
N ALA A 210 -15.18 -52.26 14.03
CA ALA A 210 -16.59 -51.92 14.18
C ALA A 210 -16.77 -50.54 14.83
N VAL A 211 -15.94 -50.21 15.82
CA VAL A 211 -15.94 -48.91 16.51
C VAL A 211 -15.44 -47.79 15.60
N SER A 212 -14.35 -47.98 14.85
CA SER A 212 -13.85 -46.97 13.90
C SER A 212 -14.87 -46.66 12.80
N ARG A 213 -15.55 -47.69 12.26
CA ARG A 213 -16.67 -47.50 11.32
C ARG A 213 -17.82 -46.68 11.92
N PHE A 214 -18.22 -46.96 13.16
CA PHE A 214 -19.25 -46.19 13.87
C PHE A 214 -18.85 -44.72 14.10
N LEU A 215 -17.59 -44.46 14.44
CA LEU A 215 -17.06 -43.09 14.57
C LEU A 215 -17.13 -42.34 13.23
N PHE A 216 -16.74 -42.99 12.14
CA PHE A 216 -16.82 -42.43 10.79
C PHE A 216 -18.28 -42.14 10.36
N GLU A 217 -19.21 -43.06 10.57
CA GLU A 217 -20.63 -42.89 10.25
C GLU A 217 -21.30 -41.76 11.06
N ARG A 218 -20.81 -41.44 12.27
CA ARG A 218 -21.24 -40.28 13.06
C ARG A 218 -20.40 -39.00 12.83
N GLY A 219 -19.48 -39.00 11.86
CA GLY A 219 -18.66 -37.84 11.51
C GLY A 219 -17.65 -37.41 12.58
N ILE A 220 -17.21 -38.34 13.44
CA ILE A 220 -16.18 -38.11 14.46
C ILE A 220 -14.82 -38.44 13.84
N ALA A 221 -13.96 -37.44 13.70
CA ALA A 221 -12.65 -37.60 13.10
C ALA A 221 -11.67 -38.30 14.06
N GLU A 222 -11.29 -39.53 13.71
CA GLU A 222 -10.21 -40.28 14.37
C GLU A 222 -8.83 -39.71 13.97
N ILE A 223 -7.95 -39.52 14.97
CA ILE A 223 -6.58 -39.06 14.77
C ILE A 223 -5.76 -40.20 14.18
N HIS A 224 -5.72 -40.26 12.86
CA HIS A 224 -4.81 -41.15 12.15
C HIS A 224 -3.39 -40.58 12.27
N LEU A 225 -2.45 -41.40 12.75
CA LEU A 225 -1.03 -41.10 12.64
C LEU A 225 -0.64 -41.04 11.15
N PRO A 226 0.26 -40.14 10.73
CA PRO A 226 0.82 -40.17 9.37
C PRO A 226 1.37 -41.56 9.05
N GLU A 227 1.26 -42.01 7.80
CA GLU A 227 1.59 -43.39 7.37
C GLU A 227 2.95 -43.89 7.89
N ARG A 228 3.95 -43.00 7.95
CA ARG A 228 5.31 -43.24 8.48
C ARG A 228 5.36 -43.69 9.95
N TYR A 229 4.30 -43.45 10.72
CA TYR A 229 4.16 -43.80 12.14
C TYR A 229 2.98 -44.76 12.39
N ALA A 230 2.27 -45.20 11.34
CA ALA A 230 1.16 -46.14 11.46
C ALA A 230 1.63 -47.48 12.05
N GLY A 231 0.84 -48.04 12.98
CA GLY A 231 1.14 -49.33 13.63
C GLY A 231 2.16 -49.28 14.79
N GLN A 232 2.73 -48.12 15.12
CA GLN A 232 3.61 -47.98 16.29
C GLN A 232 2.83 -47.69 17.58
N SER A 233 3.44 -47.96 18.75
CA SER A 233 2.83 -47.56 20.01
C SER A 233 2.83 -46.04 20.15
N LEU A 234 1.87 -45.48 20.91
CA LEU A 234 1.78 -44.03 21.11
C LEU A 234 3.07 -43.42 21.71
N LEU A 235 3.86 -44.20 22.46
CA LEU A 235 5.12 -43.72 23.04
C LEU A 235 6.22 -43.64 21.99
N ASP A 236 6.32 -44.67 21.15
CA ASP A 236 7.35 -44.74 20.10
C ASP A 236 7.05 -43.70 19.02
N ALA A 237 5.78 -43.54 18.64
CA ALA A 237 5.32 -42.45 17.79
C ALA A 237 5.64 -41.06 18.41
N MET A 238 5.43 -40.85 19.71
CA MET A 238 5.81 -39.61 20.39
C MET A 238 7.33 -39.37 20.40
N LEU A 239 8.13 -40.40 20.68
CA LEU A 239 9.59 -40.31 20.69
C LEU A 239 10.14 -40.01 19.29
N LEU A 240 9.66 -40.69 18.26
CA LEU A 240 10.04 -40.45 16.87
C LEU A 240 9.59 -39.06 16.39
N LEU A 241 8.37 -38.61 16.69
CA LEU A 241 7.91 -37.27 16.34
C LEU A 241 8.72 -36.18 17.04
N THR A 242 9.03 -36.36 18.33
CA THR A 242 9.85 -35.40 19.10
C THR A 242 11.26 -35.32 18.53
N ARG A 243 11.87 -36.46 18.20
CA ARG A 243 13.16 -36.52 17.52
C ARG A 243 13.11 -35.85 16.13
N ARG A 244 12.09 -36.14 15.33
CA ARG A 244 11.93 -35.54 13.99
C ARG A 244 11.76 -34.02 14.06
N ILE A 245 11.04 -33.51 15.05
CA ILE A 245 10.91 -32.06 15.31
C ILE A 245 12.25 -31.40 15.67
N GLN A 246 13.18 -32.13 16.29
CA GLN A 246 14.53 -31.64 16.57
C GLN A 246 15.45 -31.69 15.34
N GLU A 247 15.29 -32.68 14.46
CA GLU A 247 16.06 -32.85 13.22
C GLU A 247 15.63 -31.88 12.10
N LEU A 248 14.32 -31.64 11.95
CA LEU A 248 13.74 -30.82 10.87
C LEU A 248 14.31 -29.39 10.74
N PRO A 249 14.56 -28.62 11.82
CA PRO A 249 15.23 -27.32 11.74
C PRO A 249 16.64 -27.38 11.16
N GLY A 250 17.34 -28.52 11.29
CA GLY A 250 18.63 -28.76 10.63
C GLY A 250 18.46 -28.93 9.13
N GLU A 251 17.61 -29.86 8.69
CA GLU A 251 17.35 -30.10 7.26
C GLU A 251 16.82 -28.85 6.54
N ILE A 252 15.97 -28.05 7.20
CA ILE A 252 15.48 -26.77 6.64
C ILE A 252 16.64 -25.78 6.45
N ARG A 253 17.55 -25.64 7.44
CA ARG A 253 18.73 -24.78 7.33
C ARG A 253 19.68 -25.23 6.23
N GLU A 254 19.94 -26.53 6.10
CA GLU A 254 20.79 -27.06 5.02
C GLU A 254 20.24 -26.70 3.62
N VAL A 255 18.92 -26.77 3.43
CA VAL A 255 18.27 -26.37 2.18
C VAL A 255 18.28 -24.84 1.99
N GLU A 256 18.07 -24.06 3.05
CA GLU A 256 18.14 -22.59 3.02
C GLU A 256 19.56 -22.08 2.74
N ASP A 257 20.59 -22.71 3.31
CA ASP A 257 22.00 -22.45 3.03
C ASP A 257 22.38 -22.82 1.60
N GLY A 258 21.82 -23.92 1.06
CA GLY A 258 21.92 -24.28 -0.36
C GLY A 258 21.35 -23.20 -1.29
N LEU A 259 20.11 -22.75 -1.03
CA LEU A 259 19.48 -21.65 -1.76
C LEU A 259 20.29 -20.34 -1.62
N MET A 260 20.85 -20.06 -0.45
CA MET A 260 21.71 -18.89 -0.20
C MET A 260 23.04 -18.98 -0.97
N ALA A 261 23.64 -20.16 -1.09
CA ALA A 261 24.85 -20.38 -1.89
C ALA A 261 24.60 -20.13 -3.39
N ILE A 262 23.49 -20.64 -3.93
CA ILE A 262 23.04 -20.37 -5.30
C ILE A 262 22.78 -18.87 -5.48
N SER A 263 22.09 -18.23 -4.53
CA SER A 263 21.82 -16.78 -4.57
C SER A 263 23.11 -15.96 -4.61
N ARG A 264 24.07 -16.22 -3.72
CA ARG A 264 25.39 -15.54 -3.72
C ARG A 264 26.13 -15.68 -5.05
N ARG A 265 25.99 -16.82 -5.75
CA ARG A 265 26.63 -17.07 -7.05
C ARG A 265 25.90 -16.44 -8.25
N TRP A 266 24.57 -16.43 -8.24
CA TRP A 266 23.77 -16.14 -9.44
C TRP A 266 22.84 -14.93 -9.33
N HIS A 267 22.42 -14.48 -8.15
CA HIS A 267 21.38 -13.45 -7.98
C HIS A 267 21.67 -12.16 -8.78
N ARG A 268 22.91 -11.64 -8.70
CA ARG A 268 23.33 -10.45 -9.48
C ARG A 268 23.29 -10.70 -11.00
N ARG A 269 23.65 -11.90 -11.45
CA ARG A 269 23.70 -12.28 -12.87
C ARG A 269 22.29 -12.47 -13.44
N LEU A 270 21.41 -13.15 -12.71
CA LEU A 270 19.99 -13.31 -13.05
C LEU A 270 19.27 -11.95 -13.07
N ALA A 271 19.53 -11.08 -12.09
CA ALA A 271 19.00 -9.71 -12.07
C ALA A 271 19.49 -8.86 -13.25
N ALA A 272 20.78 -8.94 -13.59
CA ALA A 272 21.36 -8.26 -14.76
C ALA A 272 20.78 -8.78 -16.08
N ALA A 273 20.63 -10.11 -16.23
CA ALA A 273 20.03 -10.72 -17.41
C ALA A 273 18.54 -10.36 -17.54
N ARG A 274 17.78 -10.33 -16.43
CA ARG A 274 16.37 -9.87 -16.42
C ARG A 274 16.28 -8.42 -16.86
N GLN A 275 17.13 -7.55 -16.30
CA GLN A 275 17.20 -6.16 -16.75
C GLN A 275 17.57 -6.07 -18.25
N ALA A 276 18.54 -6.83 -18.75
CA ALA A 276 18.90 -6.85 -20.16
C ALA A 276 17.73 -7.30 -21.07
N ALA A 277 17.01 -8.36 -20.67
CA ALA A 277 15.82 -8.85 -21.37
C ALA A 277 14.72 -7.78 -21.42
N CYS A 278 14.35 -7.21 -20.26
CA CYS A 278 13.39 -6.11 -20.18
C CYS A 278 13.81 -4.91 -21.03
N ARG A 279 15.08 -4.49 -20.97
CA ARG A 279 15.60 -3.36 -21.76
C ARG A 279 15.53 -3.61 -23.28
N ARG A 280 15.78 -4.84 -23.74
CA ARG A 280 15.64 -5.20 -25.16
C ARG A 280 14.17 -5.28 -25.57
N ARG A 281 13.30 -5.84 -24.72
CA ARG A 281 11.85 -5.88 -24.96
C ARG A 281 11.23 -4.49 -25.06
N THR A 282 11.52 -3.58 -24.11
CA THR A 282 10.99 -2.21 -24.16
C THR A 282 11.48 -1.45 -25.40
N ARG A 283 12.73 -1.66 -25.85
CA ARG A 283 13.22 -1.10 -27.12
C ARG A 283 12.41 -1.60 -28.34
N LEU A 284 12.09 -2.89 -28.40
CA LEU A 284 11.27 -3.45 -29.51
C LEU A 284 9.83 -2.92 -29.47
N ALA A 285 9.18 -2.92 -28.30
CA ALA A 285 7.82 -2.38 -28.13
C ALA A 285 7.73 -0.89 -28.50
N VAL A 286 8.76 -0.09 -28.13
CA VAL A 286 8.85 1.33 -28.49
C VAL A 286 9.17 1.53 -29.97
N MET A 287 9.93 0.63 -30.60
CA MET A 287 10.20 0.69 -32.05
C MET A 287 8.90 0.60 -32.85
N ALA A 288 7.95 -0.23 -32.43
CA ALA A 288 6.59 -0.31 -33.00
C ALA A 288 5.74 0.98 -32.81
N SER A 289 6.18 1.92 -31.97
CA SER A 289 5.55 3.24 -31.80
C SER A 289 6.23 4.34 -32.63
N CYS A 290 7.36 4.04 -33.27
CA CYS A 290 8.13 4.97 -34.09
C CYS A 290 7.57 5.02 -35.53
N GLY A 291 7.84 6.13 -36.22
CA GLY A 291 7.56 6.27 -37.65
C GLY A 291 8.81 6.09 -38.49
N GLU A 292 8.63 5.57 -39.69
CA GLU A 292 9.64 5.55 -40.74
C GLU A 292 9.08 6.04 -42.08
N THR A 293 9.97 6.57 -42.89
CA THR A 293 9.83 6.72 -44.34
C THR A 293 10.87 5.83 -45.02
N ASP A 294 10.95 5.83 -46.35
CA ASP A 294 11.91 5.01 -47.09
C ASP A 294 13.39 5.25 -46.67
N HIS A 295 13.71 6.44 -46.16
CA HIS A 295 15.08 6.86 -45.86
C HIS A 295 15.29 7.43 -44.44
N ALA A 296 14.24 7.87 -43.74
CA ALA A 296 14.34 8.51 -42.42
C ALA A 296 13.43 7.85 -41.37
N PHE A 297 13.75 8.03 -40.10
CA PHE A 297 12.86 7.74 -38.97
C PHE A 297 12.38 9.02 -38.29
N VAL A 298 11.23 8.92 -37.63
CA VAL A 298 10.65 9.98 -36.78
C VAL A 298 10.21 9.37 -35.46
N ILE A 299 10.79 9.85 -34.36
CA ILE A 299 10.35 9.55 -33.00
C ILE A 299 9.65 10.80 -32.46
N ARG A 300 8.45 10.66 -31.90
CA ARG A 300 7.73 11.76 -31.23
C ARG A 300 7.53 11.45 -29.76
N GLY A 301 7.57 12.48 -28.93
CA GLY A 301 7.39 12.31 -27.50
C GLY A 301 7.36 13.62 -26.73
N TRP A 302 7.38 13.48 -25.41
CA TRP A 302 7.43 14.58 -24.46
C TRP A 302 8.70 14.47 -23.60
N ALA A 303 9.33 15.60 -23.32
CA ALA A 303 10.48 15.67 -22.42
C ALA A 303 10.38 16.95 -21.56
N PRO A 304 11.00 16.98 -20.36
CA PRO A 304 11.14 18.22 -19.62
C PRO A 304 11.92 19.27 -20.44
N ALA A 305 11.41 20.50 -20.52
CA ALA A 305 12.00 21.57 -21.31
C ALA A 305 13.46 21.84 -20.91
N GLU A 306 13.76 21.84 -19.59
CA GLU A 306 15.11 21.98 -19.02
C GLU A 306 16.11 20.91 -19.51
N GLN A 307 15.63 19.75 -19.97
CA GLN A 307 16.47 18.61 -20.37
C GLN A 307 16.62 18.46 -21.88
N CYS A 308 15.82 19.18 -22.69
CA CYS A 308 15.87 19.11 -24.15
C CYS A 308 17.24 19.52 -24.74
N PRO A 309 17.91 20.61 -24.30
CA PRO A 309 19.23 20.98 -24.81
C PRO A 309 20.29 19.92 -24.51
N ARG A 310 20.22 19.28 -23.33
CA ARG A 310 21.14 18.19 -22.95
C ARG A 310 20.92 16.95 -23.81
N LEU A 311 19.67 16.62 -24.14
CA LEU A 311 19.33 15.52 -25.03
C LEU A 311 19.86 15.77 -26.45
N ALA A 312 19.69 16.99 -26.97
CA ALA A 312 20.20 17.40 -28.27
C ALA A 312 21.72 17.27 -28.35
N GLY A 313 22.47 17.85 -27.39
CA GLY A 313 23.93 17.74 -27.35
C GLY A 313 24.44 16.31 -27.18
N THR A 314 23.70 15.45 -26.47
CA THR A 314 24.07 14.01 -26.33
C THR A 314 23.90 13.26 -27.66
N LEU A 315 22.84 13.53 -28.40
CA LEU A 315 22.61 12.91 -29.71
C LEU A 315 23.58 13.43 -30.77
N ASP A 316 23.83 14.73 -30.79
CA ASP A 316 24.78 15.34 -31.73
C ASP A 316 26.20 14.78 -31.55
N ALA A 317 26.68 14.69 -30.30
CA ALA A 317 27.99 14.12 -29.99
C ALA A 317 28.15 12.63 -30.37
N VAL A 318 27.06 11.84 -30.40
CA VAL A 318 27.11 10.41 -30.75
C VAL A 318 26.88 10.16 -32.25
N PHE A 319 26.16 11.05 -32.94
CA PHE A 319 25.75 10.87 -34.33
C PHE A 319 26.37 11.84 -35.32
N GLU A 320 27.15 12.84 -34.87
CA GLU A 320 27.86 13.82 -35.72
C GLU A 320 26.87 14.58 -36.62
N GLY A 321 25.89 15.27 -36.03
CA GLY A 321 24.83 16.00 -36.74
C GLY A 321 23.82 15.15 -37.53
N ARG A 322 24.01 13.84 -37.67
CA ARG A 322 23.11 12.95 -38.46
C ARG A 322 21.78 12.63 -37.78
N VAL A 323 21.60 12.98 -36.51
CA VAL A 323 20.34 12.83 -35.77
C VAL A 323 20.01 14.18 -35.14
N MET A 324 18.86 14.73 -35.50
CA MET A 324 18.42 16.07 -35.11
C MET A 324 17.27 15.98 -34.11
N VAL A 325 17.31 16.82 -33.08
CA VAL A 325 16.24 17.01 -32.10
C VAL A 325 15.55 18.33 -32.39
N VAL A 326 14.22 18.33 -32.45
CA VAL A 326 13.40 19.53 -32.60
C VAL A 326 12.36 19.56 -31.48
N ASP A 327 12.53 20.47 -30.54
CA ASP A 327 11.54 20.73 -29.50
C ASP A 327 10.59 21.87 -29.92
N HIS A 328 9.33 21.77 -29.53
CA HIS A 328 8.31 22.79 -29.72
C HIS A 328 7.65 23.08 -28.37
N ALA A 329 7.33 24.35 -28.12
CA ALA A 329 6.57 24.76 -26.95
C ALA A 329 5.18 24.13 -26.96
N VAL A 330 4.70 23.70 -25.79
CA VAL A 330 3.36 23.15 -25.59
C VAL A 330 2.30 24.24 -25.82
N SER A 331 1.34 24.01 -26.71
CA SER A 331 0.18 24.90 -26.84
C SER A 331 -0.92 24.58 -25.82
N ALA A 332 -1.73 25.57 -25.45
CA ALA A 332 -2.83 25.39 -24.48
C ALA A 332 -3.86 24.32 -24.90
N ALA A 333 -3.98 24.04 -26.20
CA ALA A 333 -4.86 23.00 -26.74
C ALA A 333 -4.32 21.57 -26.54
N GLU A 334 -3.04 21.41 -26.18
CA GLU A 334 -2.38 20.11 -26.00
C GLU A 334 -2.26 19.70 -24.53
N TYR A 335 -2.69 20.53 -23.57
CA TYR A 335 -2.49 20.32 -22.13
C TYR A 335 -3.06 18.97 -21.61
N ASP A 336 -4.12 18.45 -22.23
CA ASP A 336 -4.72 17.15 -21.88
C ASP A 336 -3.89 15.94 -22.35
N GLU A 337 -3.04 16.14 -23.36
CA GLU A 337 -2.13 15.11 -23.86
C GLU A 337 -0.76 15.15 -23.18
N VAL A 338 -0.40 16.27 -22.54
CA VAL A 338 0.93 16.49 -21.97
C VAL A 338 1.09 15.73 -20.65
N PRO A 339 2.12 14.88 -20.51
CA PRO A 339 2.41 14.18 -19.27
C PRO A 339 2.99 15.12 -18.21
N VAL A 340 2.77 14.79 -16.94
CA VAL A 340 3.05 15.67 -15.81
C VAL A 340 4.17 15.11 -14.94
N VAL A 341 5.18 15.95 -14.71
CA VAL A 341 6.26 15.73 -13.74
C VAL A 341 6.08 16.70 -12.59
N LEU A 342 6.08 16.17 -11.36
CA LEU A 342 6.11 17.01 -10.15
C LEU A 342 7.54 17.15 -9.62
N ARG A 343 8.02 18.39 -9.53
CA ARG A 343 9.27 18.75 -8.84
C ARG A 343 8.92 19.27 -7.45
N ASN A 344 9.01 18.35 -6.48
CA ASN A 344 8.72 18.60 -5.07
C ASN A 344 9.95 18.35 -4.18
N LEU A 345 9.91 18.86 -2.94
CA LEU A 345 10.90 18.58 -1.90
C LEU A 345 10.79 17.12 -1.42
N PRO A 346 11.85 16.48 -0.90
CA PRO A 346 11.82 15.07 -0.50
C PRO A 346 10.69 14.70 0.48
N TYR A 347 10.38 15.58 1.43
CA TYR A 347 9.23 15.46 2.33
C TYR A 347 7.89 15.49 1.57
N VAL A 348 7.69 16.50 0.72
CA VAL A 348 6.45 16.67 -0.07
C VAL A 348 6.23 15.51 -1.06
N ARG A 349 7.30 14.94 -1.63
CA ARG A 349 7.23 13.74 -2.51
C ARG A 349 6.60 12.52 -1.84
N ALA A 350 6.64 12.43 -0.51
CA ALA A 350 6.00 11.35 0.23
C ALA A 350 4.47 11.37 0.10
N PHE A 351 3.88 12.54 -0.19
CA PHE A 351 2.43 12.76 -0.31
C PHE A 351 1.92 12.64 -1.76
N GLU A 352 2.81 12.56 -2.76
CA GLU A 352 2.44 12.38 -4.18
C GLU A 352 1.56 11.13 -4.42
N PRO A 353 1.80 9.95 -3.79
CA PRO A 353 0.93 8.79 -3.95
C PRO A 353 -0.51 9.05 -3.49
N LEU A 354 -0.71 9.90 -2.47
CA LEU A 354 -2.03 10.26 -1.97
C LEU A 354 -2.80 11.06 -3.04
N VAL A 355 -2.17 12.10 -3.61
CA VAL A 355 -2.75 12.85 -4.75
C VAL A 355 -3.04 11.88 -5.92
N GLY A 356 -2.11 10.98 -6.24
CA GLY A 356 -2.26 9.98 -7.30
C GLY A 356 -3.41 8.99 -7.12
N PHE A 357 -3.85 8.70 -5.89
CA PHE A 357 -5.05 7.89 -5.64
C PHE A 357 -6.36 8.62 -5.96
N PHE A 358 -6.37 9.95 -5.95
CA PHE A 358 -7.52 10.75 -6.37
C PHE A 358 -7.48 11.01 -7.88
N ALA A 359 -6.48 11.75 -8.35
CA ALA A 359 -6.20 12.01 -9.74
C ALA A 359 -4.84 12.71 -9.88
N TRP A 360 -4.18 12.56 -11.02
CA TRP A 360 -3.02 13.41 -11.35
C TRP A 360 -3.48 14.81 -11.78
N PRO A 361 -2.82 15.89 -11.31
CA PRO A 361 -3.11 17.26 -11.76
C PRO A 361 -2.89 17.38 -13.27
N ARG A 362 -3.77 18.13 -13.95
CA ARG A 362 -3.64 18.49 -15.36
C ARG A 362 -2.41 19.37 -15.58
N TYR A 363 -1.76 19.28 -16.75
CA TYR A 363 -0.66 20.17 -17.08
C TYR A 363 -1.10 21.65 -17.04
N GLY A 364 -0.25 22.54 -16.54
CA GLY A 364 -0.57 23.95 -16.31
C GLY A 364 -1.41 24.27 -15.07
N SER A 365 -1.96 23.27 -14.38
CA SER A 365 -2.72 23.48 -13.13
C SER A 365 -1.82 23.68 -11.90
N VAL A 366 -2.45 23.92 -10.73
CA VAL A 366 -1.74 24.07 -9.45
C VAL A 366 -1.51 22.69 -8.82
N ASP A 367 -0.25 22.39 -8.49
CA ASP A 367 0.16 21.20 -7.76
C ASP A 367 -0.35 21.27 -6.28
N PRO A 368 -1.28 20.39 -5.86
CA PRO A 368 -1.85 20.42 -4.51
C PRO A 368 -0.93 19.79 -3.45
N THR A 369 0.09 19.03 -3.87
CA THR A 369 0.90 18.17 -3.00
C THR A 369 1.59 18.93 -1.85
N PRO A 370 2.16 20.14 -2.04
CA PRO A 370 2.78 20.90 -0.95
C PRO A 370 1.80 21.26 0.17
N LEU A 371 0.53 21.51 -0.16
CA LEU A 371 -0.50 21.89 0.81
C LEU A 371 -1.06 20.67 1.52
N LEU A 372 -1.30 19.58 0.78
CA LEU A 372 -1.60 18.27 1.37
C LEU A 372 -0.51 17.86 2.38
N ALA A 373 0.78 18.04 2.05
CA ALA A 373 1.90 17.71 2.92
C ALA A 373 1.98 18.54 4.22
N GLY A 374 1.31 19.70 4.28
CA GLY A 374 1.18 20.52 5.48
C GLY A 374 -0.12 20.24 6.25
N PHE A 375 -1.26 20.27 5.57
CA PHE A 375 -2.58 20.15 6.19
C PHE A 375 -2.98 18.71 6.54
N PHE A 376 -2.49 17.68 5.85
CA PHE A 376 -2.82 16.30 6.19
C PHE A 376 -2.28 15.87 7.56
N PRO A 377 -0.98 16.05 7.89
CA PRO A 377 -0.49 15.76 9.24
C PRO A 377 -1.17 16.64 10.29
N LEU A 378 -1.47 17.90 9.98
CA LEU A 378 -2.18 18.81 10.87
C LEU A 378 -3.57 18.27 11.24
N PHE A 379 -4.39 17.89 10.25
CA PHE A 379 -5.73 17.35 10.48
C PHE A 379 -5.70 16.02 11.20
N PHE A 380 -4.76 15.14 10.85
CA PHE A 380 -4.53 13.88 11.57
C PHE A 380 -4.21 14.13 13.04
N GLY A 381 -3.33 15.09 13.33
CA GLY A 381 -2.94 15.46 14.69
C GLY A 381 -4.09 16.06 15.50
N VAL A 382 -4.89 16.95 14.90
CA VAL A 382 -6.09 17.54 15.53
C VAL A 382 -7.14 16.48 15.87
N MET A 383 -7.31 15.46 15.01
CA MET A 383 -8.22 14.34 15.27
C MET A 383 -7.67 13.41 16.36
N LEU A 384 -6.49 12.81 16.16
CA LEU A 384 -5.96 11.82 17.11
C LEU A 384 -5.60 12.47 18.45
N GLY A 385 -4.72 13.48 18.42
CA GLY A 385 -4.46 14.39 19.56
C GLY A 385 -4.10 13.72 20.89
N ASP A 386 -3.36 12.61 20.87
CA ASP A 386 -2.98 11.84 22.07
C ASP A 386 -1.51 11.43 21.97
N ILE A 387 -0.73 11.66 23.04
CA ILE A 387 0.72 11.38 23.09
C ILE A 387 1.00 9.89 23.00
N GLY A 388 0.18 9.05 23.63
CA GLY A 388 0.36 7.60 23.72
C GLY A 388 0.05 6.91 22.40
N PHE A 389 -1.09 7.24 21.80
CA PHE A 389 -1.43 6.74 20.46
C PHE A 389 -0.50 7.32 19.38
N GLY A 390 -0.13 8.60 19.47
CA GLY A 390 0.87 9.22 18.58
C GLY A 390 2.25 8.54 18.70
N GLY A 391 2.69 8.23 19.93
CA GLY A 391 3.94 7.51 20.19
C GLY A 391 3.93 6.07 19.68
N LEU A 392 2.82 5.36 19.83
CA LEU A 392 2.66 4.00 19.30
C LEU A 392 2.65 3.99 17.76
N ALA A 393 1.96 4.94 17.12
CA ALA A 393 1.99 5.12 15.67
C ALA A 393 3.41 5.48 15.17
N LEU A 394 4.13 6.33 15.89
CA LEU A 394 5.52 6.69 15.59
C LEU A 394 6.44 5.46 15.65
N ALA A 395 6.31 4.63 16.69
CA ALA A 395 7.10 3.41 16.86
C ALA A 395 6.85 2.40 15.73
N LEU A 396 5.59 2.17 15.35
CA LEU A 396 5.24 1.29 14.23
C LEU A 396 5.75 1.84 12.89
N ALA A 397 5.66 3.16 12.66
CA ALA A 397 6.18 3.80 11.46
C ALA A 397 7.71 3.72 11.36
N LEU A 398 8.42 3.84 12.50
CA LEU A 398 9.87 3.64 12.57
C LEU A 398 10.27 2.19 12.32
N LEU A 399 9.56 1.21 12.90
CA LEU A 399 9.82 -0.21 12.68
C LEU A 399 9.69 -0.58 11.19
N ALA A 400 8.55 -0.23 10.57
CA ALA A 400 8.33 -0.45 9.14
C ALA A 400 9.35 0.26 8.25
N ARG A 401 9.89 1.41 8.70
CA ARG A 401 10.94 2.17 8.00
C ARG A 401 12.29 1.47 8.04
N VAL A 402 12.62 0.78 9.13
CA VAL A 402 13.86 0.01 9.36
C VAL A 402 13.81 -1.35 8.66
N GLU A 403 12.68 -2.06 8.73
CA GLU A 403 12.46 -3.33 8.04
C GLU A 403 12.43 -3.21 6.50
N GLY A 404 12.40 -1.99 5.97
CA GLY A 404 12.35 -1.74 4.52
C GLY A 404 11.03 -2.15 3.85
N TRP A 405 9.96 -2.29 4.65
CA TRP A 405 8.64 -2.72 4.19
C TRP A 405 8.16 -1.86 3.02
N GLY A 406 7.60 -2.50 1.99
CA GLY A 406 7.00 -1.85 0.83
C GLY A 406 7.98 -1.09 -0.10
N GLY A 407 9.29 -1.22 0.07
CA GLY A 407 10.29 -0.62 -0.82
C GLY A 407 10.17 0.91 -0.92
N GLU A 408 10.17 1.46 -2.15
CA GLU A 408 10.03 2.91 -2.31
C GLU A 408 8.64 3.42 -1.86
N MET A 409 7.56 2.70 -2.16
CA MET A 409 6.21 3.10 -1.77
C MET A 409 6.08 3.10 -0.24
N GLY A 410 6.53 2.03 0.42
CA GLY A 410 6.52 1.95 1.88
C GLY A 410 7.41 3.01 2.54
N ARG A 411 8.54 3.40 1.93
CA ARG A 411 9.33 4.57 2.36
C ARG A 411 8.54 5.89 2.28
N ARG A 412 7.75 6.09 1.23
CA ARG A 412 6.88 7.28 1.11
C ARG A 412 5.78 7.25 2.18
N LEU A 413 5.07 6.14 2.31
CA LEU A 413 3.99 5.96 3.29
C LEU A 413 4.47 6.08 4.75
N THR A 414 5.61 5.47 5.11
CA THR A 414 6.22 5.65 6.44
C THR A 414 6.63 7.09 6.70
N THR A 415 7.09 7.84 5.69
CA THR A 415 7.39 9.28 5.85
C THR A 415 6.13 10.09 6.17
N VAL A 416 4.99 9.78 5.53
CA VAL A 416 3.69 10.38 5.87
C VAL A 416 3.26 9.98 7.29
N ALA A 417 3.36 8.70 7.66
CA ALA A 417 2.99 8.20 8.98
C ALA A 417 3.83 8.82 10.10
N LEU A 418 5.15 9.00 9.90
CA LEU A 418 6.03 9.71 10.84
C LEU A 418 5.58 11.17 11.04
N ALA A 419 5.28 11.89 9.95
CA ALA A 419 4.83 13.28 10.02
C ALA A 419 3.49 13.41 10.77
N SER A 420 2.53 12.55 10.45
CA SER A 420 1.23 12.48 11.13
C SER A 420 1.36 12.10 12.61
N SER A 421 2.26 11.17 12.96
CA SER A 421 2.51 10.75 14.34
C SER A 421 3.15 11.86 15.18
N MET A 422 4.14 12.57 14.61
CA MET A 422 4.74 13.75 15.27
C MET A 422 3.70 14.86 15.50
N SER A 423 2.79 15.08 14.54
CA SER A 423 1.67 16.01 14.70
C SER A 423 0.70 15.56 15.80
N ALA A 424 0.34 14.28 15.85
CA ALA A 424 -0.52 13.73 16.90
C ALA A 424 0.09 13.84 18.31
N ILE A 425 1.39 13.60 18.47
CA ILE A 425 2.11 13.84 19.73
C ILE A 425 2.08 15.34 20.08
N GLY A 426 2.33 16.22 19.11
CA GLY A 426 2.28 17.67 19.31
C GLY A 426 0.91 18.15 19.80
N PHE A 427 -0.17 17.72 19.15
CA PHE A 427 -1.54 18.03 19.60
C PHE A 427 -1.90 17.33 20.92
N GLY A 428 -1.40 16.12 21.18
CA GLY A 428 -1.54 15.47 22.48
C GLY A 428 -0.93 16.26 23.62
N VAL A 429 0.23 16.88 23.42
CA VAL A 429 0.82 17.82 24.39
C VAL A 429 -0.04 19.08 24.55
N LEU A 430 -0.60 19.61 23.46
CA LEU A 430 -1.46 20.81 23.51
C LEU A 430 -2.81 20.57 24.21
N PHE A 431 -3.39 19.38 24.08
CA PHE A 431 -4.60 18.96 24.79
C PHE A 431 -4.32 18.36 26.17
N GLY A 432 -3.08 17.97 26.48
CA GLY A 432 -2.68 17.37 27.76
C GLY A 432 -3.01 15.88 27.88
N GLU A 433 -3.15 15.16 26.76
CA GLU A 433 -3.75 13.82 26.69
C GLU A 433 -2.71 12.71 26.43
N LEU A 434 -2.78 11.65 27.23
CA LEU A 434 -1.94 10.45 27.15
C LEU A 434 -2.80 9.23 27.47
N PHE A 435 -3.14 8.43 26.44
CA PHE A 435 -4.17 7.39 26.54
C PHE A 435 -5.47 7.95 27.18
N GLY A 436 -5.90 9.12 26.71
CA GLY A 436 -6.90 9.96 27.37
C GLY A 436 -6.38 10.54 28.69
N ALA A 437 -7.08 10.24 29.79
CA ALA A 437 -6.88 10.86 31.11
C ALA A 437 -5.64 10.38 31.90
N LEU A 438 -4.90 9.35 31.44
CA LEU A 438 -3.75 8.81 32.19
C LEU A 438 -2.55 9.77 32.25
N GLY A 439 -2.60 10.89 31.52
CA GLY A 439 -1.62 11.98 31.60
C GLY A 439 -1.77 12.90 32.82
N GLU A 440 -2.97 13.05 33.40
CA GLU A 440 -3.22 14.00 34.50
C GLU A 440 -2.36 13.73 35.75
N PRO A 441 -2.18 12.47 36.22
CA PRO A 441 -1.32 12.18 37.37
C PRO A 441 0.17 12.43 37.11
N LEU A 442 0.58 12.56 35.83
CA LEU A 442 1.94 12.88 35.42
C LEU A 442 2.17 14.41 35.28
N GLY A 443 1.18 15.23 35.64
CA GLY A 443 1.26 16.70 35.54
C GLY A 443 1.05 17.24 34.13
N LEU A 444 0.50 16.44 33.21
CA LEU A 444 0.03 16.95 31.93
C LEU A 444 -1.29 17.70 32.14
N HIS A 445 -1.30 18.98 31.79
CA HIS A 445 -2.47 19.84 31.85
C HIS A 445 -2.76 20.42 30.46
N PRO A 446 -4.05 20.59 30.08
CA PRO A 446 -4.42 21.14 28.77
C PRO A 446 -3.88 22.55 28.60
N VAL A 447 -3.14 22.79 27.51
CA VAL A 447 -2.57 24.11 27.17
C VAL A 447 -3.54 24.94 26.33
N LEU A 448 -4.30 24.31 25.43
CA LEU A 448 -5.40 24.97 24.69
C LEU A 448 -6.73 24.89 25.46
N PHE A 449 -7.28 23.69 25.55
CA PHE A 449 -8.53 23.36 26.22
C PHE A 449 -8.67 21.84 26.31
N ASP A 450 -9.46 21.36 27.27
CA ASP A 450 -9.80 19.95 27.41
C ASP A 450 -10.87 19.56 26.37
N ARG A 451 -10.56 18.59 25.50
CA ARG A 451 -11.49 18.12 24.45
C ARG A 451 -12.75 17.46 25.04
N ARG A 452 -12.72 17.01 26.29
CA ARG A 452 -13.85 16.36 27.00
C ARG A 452 -14.91 17.36 27.44
N THR A 453 -14.52 18.57 27.84
CA THR A 453 -15.43 19.57 28.40
C THR A 453 -15.73 20.72 27.43
N ALA A 454 -14.77 21.10 26.58
CA ALA A 454 -14.85 22.28 25.71
C ALA A 454 -15.24 21.96 24.25
N ALA A 455 -16.21 21.06 24.04
CA ALA A 455 -16.61 20.59 22.70
C ALA A 455 -17.04 21.72 21.73
N LEU A 456 -17.68 22.78 22.24
CA LEU A 456 -18.05 23.96 21.43
C LEU A 456 -16.82 24.79 21.01
N SER A 457 -15.83 24.93 21.88
CA SER A 457 -14.56 25.59 21.54
C SER A 457 -13.76 24.78 20.52
N PHE A 458 -13.77 23.45 20.65
CA PHE A 458 -13.17 22.56 19.65
C PHE A 458 -13.88 22.65 18.29
N LEU A 459 -15.21 22.69 18.27
CA LEU A 459 -15.98 22.94 17.06
C LEU A 459 -15.60 24.28 16.42
N GLY A 460 -15.55 25.36 17.20
CA GLY A 460 -15.11 26.68 16.73
C GLY A 460 -13.71 26.65 16.10
N MET A 461 -12.73 26.04 16.77
CA MET A 461 -11.36 25.87 16.26
C MET A 461 -11.32 25.11 14.93
N THR A 462 -12.06 24.01 14.82
CA THR A 462 -12.08 23.18 13.59
C THR A 462 -12.80 23.86 12.43
N LEU A 463 -13.85 24.66 12.70
CA LEU A 463 -14.51 25.48 11.69
C LEU A 463 -13.61 26.62 11.21
N VAL A 464 -12.88 27.30 12.10
CA VAL A 464 -11.89 28.32 11.70
C VAL A 464 -10.79 27.71 10.84
N LEU A 465 -10.29 26.53 11.20
CA LEU A 465 -9.31 25.78 10.41
C LEU A 465 -9.86 25.42 9.01
N GLY A 466 -11.14 25.03 8.94
CA GLY A 466 -11.85 24.78 7.68
C GLY A 466 -11.99 26.02 6.81
N VAL A 467 -12.41 27.16 7.39
CA VAL A 467 -12.48 28.45 6.68
C VAL A 467 -11.11 28.82 6.13
N CYS A 468 -10.04 28.72 6.92
CA CYS A 468 -8.68 29.01 6.48
C CYS A 468 -8.26 28.12 5.29
N HIS A 469 -8.52 26.81 5.37
CA HIS A 469 -8.17 25.87 4.31
C HIS A 469 -8.95 26.14 3.01
N ILE A 470 -10.27 26.40 3.09
CA ILE A 470 -11.11 26.75 1.93
C ILE A 470 -10.68 28.09 1.31
N VAL A 471 -10.38 29.11 2.13
CA VAL A 471 -9.89 30.42 1.66
C VAL A 471 -8.57 30.28 0.91
N ILE A 472 -7.64 29.45 1.38
CA ILE A 472 -6.40 29.14 0.65
C ILE A 472 -6.72 28.50 -0.70
N GLY A 473 -7.64 27.53 -0.74
CA GLY A 473 -8.03 26.85 -1.99
C GLY A 473 -8.60 27.81 -3.04
N ILE A 474 -9.54 28.68 -2.64
CA ILE A 474 -10.12 29.69 -3.54
C ILE A 474 -9.07 30.74 -3.93
N GLY A 475 -8.12 31.07 -3.05
CA GLY A 475 -6.97 31.93 -3.36
C GLY A 475 -6.06 31.37 -4.45
N LEU A 476 -5.81 30.05 -4.46
CA LEU A 476 -5.08 29.38 -5.55
C LEU A 476 -5.87 29.42 -6.86
N ALA A 477 -7.19 29.21 -6.80
CA ALA A 477 -8.07 29.29 -7.97
C ALA A 477 -8.03 30.69 -8.60
N LEU A 478 -8.11 31.73 -7.78
CA LEU A 478 -7.95 33.13 -8.19
C LEU A 478 -6.58 33.36 -8.85
N GLY A 479 -5.49 32.92 -8.22
CA GLY A 479 -4.14 33.03 -8.78
C GLY A 479 -3.98 32.29 -10.11
N ASN A 480 -4.62 31.13 -10.26
CA ASN A 480 -4.61 30.36 -11.50
C ASN A 480 -5.40 31.04 -12.62
N ALA A 481 -6.60 31.56 -12.32
CA ALA A 481 -7.45 32.28 -13.27
C ALA A 481 -6.78 33.57 -13.77
N LEU A 482 -6.09 34.31 -12.88
CA LEU A 482 -5.32 35.50 -13.24
C LEU A 482 -4.15 35.17 -14.17
N ARG A 483 -3.38 34.11 -13.90
CA ARG A 483 -2.27 33.67 -14.77
C ARG A 483 -2.72 33.27 -16.17
N HIS A 484 -3.92 32.71 -16.31
CA HIS A 484 -4.49 32.28 -17.58
C HIS A 484 -5.36 33.37 -18.26
N GLY A 485 -5.36 34.61 -17.76
CA GLY A 485 -6.11 35.73 -18.35
C GLY A 485 -7.64 35.61 -18.24
N ARG A 486 -8.16 34.69 -17.41
CA ARG A 486 -9.60 34.40 -17.28
C ARG A 486 -10.29 35.42 -16.36
N GLY A 487 -10.34 36.69 -16.78
CA GLY A 487 -10.78 37.81 -15.93
C GLY A 487 -12.14 37.67 -15.25
N ARG A 488 -13.15 37.07 -15.93
CA ARG A 488 -14.47 36.82 -15.33
C ARG A 488 -14.43 35.77 -14.22
N GLU A 489 -13.66 34.69 -14.42
CA GLU A 489 -13.47 33.65 -13.40
C GLU A 489 -12.73 34.21 -12.19
N ALA A 490 -11.65 34.97 -12.42
CA ALA A 490 -10.91 35.66 -11.38
C ALA A 490 -11.80 36.59 -10.55
N LEU A 491 -12.65 37.42 -11.19
CA LEU A 491 -13.59 38.29 -10.48
C LEU A 491 -14.57 37.48 -9.60
N ALA A 492 -15.14 36.39 -10.13
CA ALA A 492 -16.05 35.54 -9.36
C ALA A 492 -15.36 34.93 -8.12
N ARG A 493 -14.15 34.38 -8.25
CA ARG A 493 -13.36 33.85 -7.13
C ARG A 493 -13.04 34.94 -6.09
N ALA A 494 -12.70 36.15 -6.53
CA ALA A 494 -12.43 37.29 -5.66
C ALA A 494 -13.67 37.76 -4.86
N VAL A 495 -14.85 37.78 -5.49
CA VAL A 495 -16.12 38.10 -4.81
C VAL A 495 -16.44 37.03 -3.75
N THR A 496 -16.27 35.74 -4.05
CA THR A 496 -16.47 34.65 -3.07
C THR A 496 -15.49 34.73 -1.89
N LEU A 497 -14.22 35.12 -2.12
CA LEU A 497 -13.26 35.39 -1.03
C LEU A 497 -13.71 36.56 -0.15
N GLY A 498 -14.15 37.67 -0.76
CA GLY A 498 -14.68 38.82 -0.02
C GLY A 498 -15.93 38.45 0.81
N LEU A 499 -16.79 37.59 0.27
CA LEU A 499 -17.98 37.08 0.96
C LEU A 499 -17.60 36.27 2.21
N LEU A 500 -16.64 35.34 2.09
CA LEU A 500 -16.15 34.55 3.23
C LEU A 500 -15.45 35.43 4.27
N ALA A 501 -14.69 36.44 3.85
CA ALA A 501 -14.06 37.40 4.75
C ALA A 501 -15.09 38.26 5.51
N ALA A 502 -16.17 38.70 4.83
CA ALA A 502 -17.27 39.44 5.46
C ALA A 502 -18.06 38.56 6.43
N ALA A 503 -18.32 37.29 6.09
CA ALA A 503 -18.98 36.33 6.98
C ALA A 503 -18.14 36.08 8.25
N LEU A 504 -16.83 35.89 8.10
CA LEU A 504 -15.91 35.71 9.21
C LEU A 504 -15.84 36.96 10.10
N ALA A 505 -15.73 38.16 9.51
CA ALA A 505 -15.71 39.42 10.25
C ALA A 505 -17.02 39.66 11.05
N ALA A 506 -18.18 39.36 10.46
CA ALA A 506 -19.47 39.43 11.16
C ALA A 506 -19.54 38.43 12.32
N GLY A 507 -19.14 37.17 12.11
CA GLY A 507 -19.13 36.15 13.16
C GLY A 507 -18.18 36.45 14.32
N LEU A 508 -16.98 36.99 14.03
CA LEU A 508 -16.01 37.41 15.05
C LEU A 508 -16.46 38.65 15.83
N ALA A 509 -17.18 39.58 15.19
CA ALA A 509 -17.78 40.72 15.88
C ALA A 509 -18.95 40.29 16.78
N HIS A 510 -19.81 39.39 16.30
CA HIS A 510 -20.94 38.84 17.06
C HIS A 510 -20.50 38.07 18.31
N THR A 511 -19.39 37.34 18.22
CA THR A 511 -18.80 36.59 19.34
C THR A 511 -17.92 37.45 20.28
N GLY A 512 -17.81 38.76 20.02
CA GLY A 512 -17.10 39.71 20.88
C GLY A 512 -15.57 39.74 20.74
N TYR A 513 -14.99 38.97 19.81
CA TYR A 513 -13.54 39.01 19.52
C TYR A 513 -13.12 40.25 18.72
N VAL A 514 -14.07 40.89 18.02
CA VAL A 514 -13.86 42.11 17.23
C VAL A 514 -14.86 43.18 17.69
N ALA A 515 -14.50 44.46 17.55
CA ALA A 515 -15.36 45.57 17.91
C ALA A 515 -16.74 45.47 17.22
N SER A 516 -17.82 45.58 18.00
CA SER A 516 -19.21 45.45 17.51
C SER A 516 -19.61 46.46 16.43
N ALA A 517 -18.88 47.58 16.33
CA ALA A 517 -19.00 48.53 15.22
C ALA A 517 -18.74 47.90 13.82
N VAL A 518 -18.02 46.77 13.76
CA VAL A 518 -17.70 46.03 12.52
C VAL A 518 -18.85 45.10 12.08
N GLU A 519 -19.73 44.67 12.99
CA GLU A 519 -20.78 43.69 12.70
C GLU A 519 -21.74 44.18 11.59
N ARG A 520 -22.30 45.39 11.74
CA ARG A 520 -23.24 45.97 10.78
C ARG A 520 -22.64 46.20 9.37
N PRO A 521 -21.46 46.85 9.20
CA PRO A 521 -20.85 46.99 7.88
C PRO A 521 -20.43 45.64 7.30
N ALA A 522 -19.95 44.68 8.11
CA ALA A 522 -19.63 43.33 7.62
C ALA A 522 -20.87 42.61 7.08
N LEU A 523 -22.00 42.66 7.79
CA LEU A 523 -23.29 42.10 7.33
C LEU A 523 -23.81 42.79 6.06
N MET A 524 -23.63 44.11 5.93
CA MET A 524 -24.00 44.85 4.72
C MET A 524 -23.13 44.44 3.52
N VAL A 525 -21.81 44.33 3.70
CA VAL A 525 -20.88 43.85 2.67
C VAL A 525 -21.19 42.40 2.30
N LEU A 526 -21.48 41.54 3.28
CA LEU A 526 -21.90 40.16 3.07
C LEU A 526 -23.15 40.08 2.18
N ALA A 527 -24.19 40.88 2.47
CA ALA A 527 -25.40 40.92 1.67
C ALA A 527 -25.16 41.43 0.24
N VAL A 528 -24.37 42.49 0.07
CA VAL A 528 -24.02 43.05 -1.25
C VAL A 528 -23.21 42.04 -2.08
N LEU A 529 -22.21 41.40 -1.49
CA LEU A 529 -21.40 40.40 -2.18
C LEU A 529 -22.22 39.12 -2.48
N ALA A 530 -23.15 38.73 -1.61
CA ALA A 530 -24.05 37.60 -1.89
C ALA A 530 -24.89 37.86 -3.14
N VAL A 531 -25.52 39.04 -3.23
CA VAL A 531 -26.24 39.48 -4.44
C VAL A 531 -25.30 39.54 -5.64
N ALA A 532 -24.07 40.06 -5.49
CA ALA A 532 -23.08 40.11 -6.56
C ALA A 532 -22.69 38.72 -7.09
N THR A 533 -22.51 37.70 -6.25
CA THR A 533 -22.22 36.33 -6.73
C THR A 533 -23.34 35.79 -7.62
N VAL A 534 -24.60 35.96 -7.22
CA VAL A 534 -25.78 35.50 -7.98
C VAL A 534 -25.92 36.29 -9.29
N LEU A 535 -25.66 37.60 -9.30
CA LEU A 535 -25.69 38.41 -10.52
C LEU A 535 -24.55 38.07 -11.50
N LEU A 536 -23.36 37.71 -11.00
CA LEU A 536 -22.19 37.41 -11.84
C LEU A 536 -22.20 35.98 -12.40
N GLY A 537 -22.70 34.99 -11.64
CA GLY A 537 -22.64 33.57 -12.00
C GLY A 537 -24.00 32.86 -12.10
N GLY A 538 -25.11 33.58 -11.92
CA GLY A 538 -26.47 33.03 -12.04
C GLY A 538 -26.78 31.94 -11.02
N ALA A 539 -27.68 31.01 -11.40
CA ALA A 539 -28.13 29.93 -10.52
C ALA A 539 -27.00 28.98 -10.07
N LEU A 540 -25.95 28.81 -10.88
CA LEU A 540 -24.80 27.95 -10.54
C LEU A 540 -24.00 28.52 -9.38
N ALA A 541 -23.78 29.85 -9.33
CA ALA A 541 -23.07 30.49 -8.23
C ALA A 541 -23.84 30.41 -6.89
N ALA A 542 -25.18 30.42 -6.93
CA ALA A 542 -26.00 30.21 -5.74
C ALA A 542 -25.81 28.79 -5.16
N ILE A 543 -25.74 27.77 -6.03
CA ILE A 543 -25.45 26.38 -5.64
C ILE A 543 -24.02 26.25 -5.10
N GLU A 544 -23.04 26.91 -5.73
CA GLU A 544 -21.65 26.91 -5.29
C GLU A 544 -21.47 27.57 -3.90
N LEU A 545 -22.24 28.61 -3.59
CA LEU A 545 -22.25 29.23 -2.27
C LEU A 545 -22.76 28.26 -1.19
N VAL A 546 -23.90 27.61 -1.43
CA VAL A 546 -24.46 26.60 -0.51
C VAL A 546 -23.50 25.41 -0.35
N SER A 547 -22.88 24.95 -1.44
CA SER A 547 -21.82 23.93 -1.42
C SER A 547 -20.63 24.38 -0.57
N THR A 548 -20.18 25.62 -0.70
CA THR A 548 -19.04 26.16 0.07
C THR A 548 -19.34 26.22 1.57
N LEU A 549 -20.57 26.57 1.97
CA LEU A 549 -21.01 26.49 3.36
C LEU A 549 -21.02 25.03 3.88
N GLY A 550 -21.50 24.08 3.07
CA GLY A 550 -21.46 22.65 3.37
C GLY A 550 -20.03 22.11 3.51
N ASN A 551 -19.10 22.58 2.68
CA ASN A 551 -17.68 22.23 2.75
C ASN A 551 -17.03 22.77 4.02
N ILE A 552 -17.38 23.98 4.47
CA ILE A 552 -16.88 24.54 5.75
C ILE A 552 -17.47 23.76 6.95
N LEU A 553 -18.78 23.54 6.97
CA LEU A 553 -19.45 22.81 8.06
C LEU A 553 -18.94 21.36 8.19
N SER A 554 -18.50 20.77 7.08
CA SER A 554 -17.88 19.45 7.04
C SER A 554 -16.60 19.31 7.87
N TYR A 555 -15.92 20.41 8.22
CA TYR A 555 -14.77 20.39 9.13
C TYR A 555 -15.15 20.07 10.59
N ALA A 556 -16.44 20.17 10.97
CA ALA A 556 -16.93 19.67 12.25
C ALA A 556 -16.64 18.17 12.48
N ARG A 557 -16.38 17.39 11.41
CA ARG A 557 -15.92 16.00 11.51
C ARG A 557 -14.57 15.84 12.22
N LEU A 558 -13.68 16.84 12.14
CA LEU A 558 -12.42 16.89 12.90
C LEU A 558 -12.69 16.80 14.40
N MET A 559 -13.60 17.66 14.88
CA MET A 559 -14.03 17.72 16.28
C MET A 559 -14.74 16.43 16.68
N ALA A 560 -15.72 15.98 15.89
CA ALA A 560 -16.53 14.81 16.24
C ALA A 560 -15.72 13.51 16.35
N LEU A 561 -14.73 13.32 15.48
CA LEU A 561 -13.86 12.14 15.55
C LEU A 561 -12.84 12.25 16.69
N GLY A 562 -12.31 13.45 16.94
CA GLY A 562 -11.38 13.69 18.04
C GLY A 562 -12.04 13.46 19.41
N THR A 563 -13.20 14.09 19.66
CA THR A 563 -13.94 13.88 20.92
C THR A 563 -14.33 12.42 21.12
N ALA A 564 -14.79 11.72 20.07
CA ALA A 564 -15.10 10.29 20.15
C ALA A 564 -13.90 9.43 20.57
N SER A 565 -12.69 9.73 20.09
CA SER A 565 -11.48 8.99 20.46
C SER A 565 -11.08 9.23 21.93
N VAL A 566 -11.19 10.46 22.44
CA VAL A 566 -10.92 10.77 23.86
C VAL A 566 -11.95 10.12 24.78
N MET A 567 -13.24 10.21 24.44
CA MET A 567 -14.32 9.56 25.19
C MET A 567 -14.11 8.04 25.27
N LEU A 568 -13.69 7.41 24.16
CA LEU A 568 -13.42 5.97 24.14
C LEU A 568 -12.18 5.60 24.98
N ALA A 569 -11.13 6.43 24.99
CA ALA A 569 -9.96 6.25 25.86
C ALA A 569 -10.34 6.38 27.35
N GLU A 570 -11.19 7.34 27.71
CA GLU A 570 -11.66 7.53 29.09
C GLU A 570 -12.53 6.36 29.56
N VAL A 571 -13.43 5.87 28.70
CA VAL A 571 -14.21 4.64 28.96
C VAL A 571 -13.28 3.43 29.14
N ALA A 572 -12.24 3.30 28.31
CA ALA A 572 -11.25 2.23 28.44
C ALA A 572 -10.49 2.29 29.79
N ASN A 573 -10.09 3.48 30.24
CA ASN A 573 -9.41 3.67 31.52
C ASN A 573 -10.27 3.23 32.72
N ARG A 574 -11.58 3.53 32.68
CA ARG A 574 -12.52 3.15 33.75
C ARG A 574 -12.88 1.65 33.79
N MET A 575 -12.51 0.85 32.78
CA MET A 575 -12.81 -0.59 32.78
C MET A 575 -12.21 -1.32 33.99
N VAL A 576 -11.02 -0.92 34.45
CA VAL A 576 -10.36 -1.55 35.61
C VAL A 576 -11.15 -1.34 36.91
N GLU A 577 -11.87 -0.22 37.02
CA GLU A 577 -12.68 0.15 38.18
C GLU A 577 -14.09 -0.48 38.14
N ILE A 578 -14.64 -0.68 36.94
CA ILE A 578 -16.01 -1.18 36.73
C ILE A 578 -16.12 -2.71 36.95
N PHE A 579 -15.09 -3.48 36.59
CA PHE A 579 -15.12 -4.94 36.71
C PHE A 579 -14.62 -5.42 38.07
N SER A 580 -15.39 -6.27 38.76
CA SER A 580 -15.04 -6.85 40.06
C SER A 580 -13.76 -7.71 40.06
N SER A 581 -13.27 -8.12 38.88
CA SER A 581 -12.00 -8.80 38.70
C SER A 581 -11.02 -7.87 37.98
N PRO A 582 -9.91 -7.45 38.62
CA PRO A 582 -8.92 -6.55 38.01
C PRO A 582 -8.33 -7.09 36.70
N ALA A 583 -8.19 -8.42 36.58
CA ALA A 583 -7.69 -9.06 35.36
C ALA A 583 -8.68 -8.93 34.18
N VAL A 584 -9.98 -8.99 34.45
CA VAL A 584 -11.02 -8.80 33.42
C VAL A 584 -11.11 -7.33 33.03
N GLY A 585 -11.08 -6.42 34.01
CA GLY A 585 -11.07 -4.97 33.76
C GLY A 585 -9.85 -4.53 32.95
N LEU A 586 -8.65 -5.05 33.24
CA LEU A 586 -7.43 -4.79 32.47
C LEU A 586 -7.52 -5.35 31.04
N ALA A 587 -8.03 -6.56 30.86
CA ALA A 587 -8.21 -7.14 29.52
C ALA A 587 -9.19 -6.32 28.67
N ALA A 588 -10.28 -5.83 29.27
CA ALA A 588 -11.24 -4.94 28.63
C ALA A 588 -10.61 -3.58 28.29
N ALA A 589 -9.87 -2.97 29.21
CA ALA A 589 -9.15 -1.71 28.99
C ALA A 589 -8.17 -1.79 27.81
N VAL A 590 -7.32 -2.82 27.79
CA VAL A 590 -6.35 -3.06 26.70
C VAL A 590 -7.07 -3.29 25.37
N THR A 591 -8.18 -4.03 25.36
CA THR A 591 -8.96 -4.28 24.14
C THR A 591 -9.57 -2.98 23.60
N LEU A 592 -10.18 -2.15 24.45
CA LEU A 592 -10.76 -0.87 24.02
C LEU A 592 -9.68 0.12 23.57
N HIS A 593 -8.52 0.18 24.24
CA HIS A 593 -7.39 1.00 23.79
C HIS A 593 -6.82 0.52 22.45
N ALA A 594 -6.75 -0.78 22.20
CA ALA A 594 -6.33 -1.33 20.91
C ALA A 594 -7.32 -0.98 19.77
N VAL A 595 -8.64 -1.06 20.05
CA VAL A 595 -9.69 -0.65 19.10
C VAL A 595 -9.62 0.86 18.85
N ASN A 596 -9.47 1.68 19.90
CA ASN A 596 -9.34 3.13 19.78
C ASN A 596 -8.09 3.53 18.98
N PHE A 597 -6.96 2.87 19.22
CA PHE A 597 -5.73 3.08 18.44
C PHE A 597 -5.93 2.73 16.96
N ALA A 598 -6.54 1.58 16.65
CA ALA A 598 -6.81 1.19 15.27
C ALA A 598 -7.75 2.19 14.58
N MET A 599 -8.85 2.57 15.23
CA MET A 599 -9.77 3.60 14.71
C MET A 599 -9.08 4.97 14.57
N GLY A 600 -8.22 5.34 15.52
CA GLY A 600 -7.42 6.56 15.55
C GLY A 600 -6.30 6.61 14.49
N LEU A 601 -5.90 5.48 13.91
CA LEU A 601 -5.00 5.43 12.77
C LEU A 601 -5.75 5.53 11.44
N PHE A 602 -6.82 4.74 11.27
CA PHE A 602 -7.54 4.65 9.99
C PHE A 602 -8.54 5.79 9.77
N SER A 603 -9.38 6.10 10.76
CA SER A 603 -10.46 7.06 10.59
C SER A 603 -9.94 8.49 10.35
N PRO A 604 -8.93 8.99 11.10
CA PRO A 604 -8.33 10.30 10.79
C PRO A 604 -7.67 10.36 9.43
N THR A 605 -6.99 9.29 9.00
CA THR A 605 -6.42 9.20 7.65
C THR A 605 -7.49 9.36 6.57
N ILE A 606 -8.58 8.59 6.64
CA ILE A 606 -9.65 8.63 5.65
C ILE A 606 -10.38 9.99 5.66
N GLN A 607 -10.72 10.52 6.83
CA GLN A 607 -11.44 11.80 6.93
C GLN A 607 -10.55 12.98 6.54
N ALA A 608 -9.26 12.98 6.87
CA ALA A 608 -8.33 14.00 6.41
C ALA A 608 -8.16 13.97 4.88
N LEU A 609 -8.03 12.80 4.24
CA LEU A 609 -8.02 12.69 2.78
C LEU A 609 -9.32 13.20 2.15
N ARG A 610 -10.48 12.86 2.75
CA ARG A 610 -11.78 13.37 2.27
C ARG A 610 -11.82 14.90 2.25
N LEU A 611 -11.47 15.55 3.37
CA LEU A 611 -11.40 17.01 3.50
C LEU A 611 -10.47 17.67 2.46
N HIS A 612 -9.45 16.96 1.99
CA HIS A 612 -8.61 17.42 0.88
C HIS A 612 -9.29 17.21 -0.48
N TYR A 613 -9.83 16.02 -0.77
CA TYR A 613 -10.32 15.67 -2.10
C TYR A 613 -11.66 16.31 -2.46
N VAL A 614 -12.61 16.36 -1.51
CA VAL A 614 -13.98 16.82 -1.76
C VAL A 614 -14.16 18.28 -1.34
N GLU A 615 -13.64 18.66 -0.18
CA GLU A 615 -13.86 20.00 0.34
C GLU A 615 -12.85 21.05 -0.22
N PHE A 616 -11.58 20.68 -0.43
CA PHE A 616 -10.48 21.60 -0.80
C PHE A 616 -10.06 21.56 -2.28
N PHE A 617 -9.78 20.37 -2.85
CA PHE A 617 -9.33 20.23 -4.25
C PHE A 617 -10.39 20.72 -5.24
N ASP A 618 -11.67 20.47 -4.96
CA ASP A 618 -12.84 21.02 -5.68
C ASP A 618 -12.74 22.53 -6.00
N LYS A 619 -12.01 23.30 -5.19
CA LYS A 619 -11.90 24.77 -5.39
C LYS A 619 -10.90 25.19 -6.45
N PHE A 620 -9.88 24.39 -6.78
CA PHE A 620 -8.76 24.82 -7.65
C PHE A 620 -8.10 23.73 -8.51
N PHE A 621 -8.35 22.45 -8.23
CA PHE A 621 -7.64 21.33 -8.83
C PHE A 621 -8.33 20.86 -10.11
N GLU A 622 -7.65 21.01 -11.25
CA GLU A 622 -8.06 20.39 -12.51
C GLU A 622 -7.41 18.99 -12.58
N GLY A 623 -8.22 17.93 -12.46
CA GLY A 623 -7.76 16.53 -12.59
C GLY A 623 -7.66 16.05 -14.05
N GLY A 624 -7.19 14.82 -14.24
CA GLY A 624 -7.13 14.16 -15.55
C GLY A 624 -5.77 14.21 -16.25
N GLY A 625 -4.73 14.71 -15.56
CA GLY A 625 -3.36 14.60 -16.05
C GLY A 625 -2.88 13.15 -16.17
N ARG A 626 -1.81 12.93 -16.93
CA ARG A 626 -1.14 11.62 -17.05
C ARG A 626 0.25 11.71 -16.42
N PRO A 627 0.70 10.72 -15.63
CA PRO A 627 2.05 10.73 -15.11
C PRO A 627 3.08 10.67 -16.24
N TYR A 628 4.23 11.29 -16.03
CA TYR A 628 5.35 11.21 -16.94
C TYR A 628 6.13 9.91 -16.77
N GLU A 629 6.19 9.13 -17.84
CA GLU A 629 6.85 7.82 -17.91
C GLU A 629 7.97 7.89 -18.96
N PRO A 630 9.19 8.29 -18.57
CA PRO A 630 10.30 8.37 -19.52
C PRO A 630 10.66 7.00 -20.06
N PHE A 631 11.11 6.95 -21.32
CA PHE A 631 11.76 5.78 -21.88
C PHE A 631 13.16 5.63 -21.28
N ALA A 632 13.21 5.09 -20.05
CA ALA A 632 14.41 4.99 -19.23
C ALA A 632 14.70 3.54 -18.82
N LEU A 633 15.87 3.34 -18.22
CA LEU A 633 16.23 2.11 -17.52
C LEU A 633 15.46 2.04 -16.20
N THR A 634 14.33 1.31 -16.16
CA THR A 634 13.75 0.86 -14.89
C THR A 634 14.72 -0.11 -14.22
N THR A 635 15.27 0.32 -13.07
CA THR A 635 16.21 -0.43 -12.24
C THR A 635 15.53 -1.52 -11.43
#